data_AF-A0A2E5UEX3-F1
#
_entry.id   AF-A0A2E5UEX3-F1
#
_cell.length_a   1.000
_cell.length_b   1.000
_cell.length_c   1.000
_cell.angle_alpha   90.00
_cell.angle_beta   90.00
_cell.angle_gamma   90.00
#
_symmetry.space_group_name_H-M   'P 1'
#
loop_
_entity.id
_entity.type
_entity.pdbx_description
1 polymer ?
#
loop_
_entity_poly.entity_id
_entity_poly.type
_entity_poly.pdbx_seq_one_letter_code
_entity_poly.pdbx_strand_id
1 'polypeptide(L)'
;MADFSSSLAWCKTHHKQTISMSAIIVAVVLLMFPAPRVPVADTIADEYFTESVALTASVYATCRVVNRVVSVGKDASIELTPFGVGIAIPIGEMLDPIDDMTERLANILVTALTSLATQKVFYEVSYTLAPLLVAYCLFVVGLLVWIPHNIAQRVCAVTVQVIVLVLVCRLFLPVSATMNETIQTSFFDARISAAQSELEPNIDALKAIEIYEYMPKWSDATYDGLWGPVEFVGDYIVFTFSYITKIIDVIMLFGKQTLAITAPLLELSKLYVAQTVIQIIVLPIASFYVMMKLVNALFQTRLPVIVKDPLSQNKPD
;
A
#
# COMPACT_ATOMS: atom_id res chain seq x y z
N MET A 1 -11.81 -28.94 -30.50
CA MET A 1 -10.37 -28.98 -30.77
C MET A 1 -10.14 -28.09 -31.99
N ALA A 2 -9.74 -26.84 -31.80
CA ALA A 2 -9.08 -26.09 -32.86
C ALA A 2 -7.59 -26.22 -32.50
N ASP A 3 -6.93 -27.10 -33.23
CA ASP A 3 -5.64 -27.64 -32.84
C ASP A 3 -4.55 -26.69 -33.34
N PHE A 4 -3.90 -25.96 -32.44
CA PHE A 4 -2.70 -25.16 -32.76
C PHE A 4 -1.58 -26.07 -33.33
N SER A 5 -1.67 -27.40 -33.11
CA SER A 5 -0.81 -28.38 -33.79
C SER A 5 -1.04 -28.46 -35.30
N SER A 6 -2.27 -28.18 -35.77
CA SER A 6 -2.65 -28.28 -37.19
C SER A 6 -2.27 -27.05 -38.02
N SER A 7 -2.11 -25.86 -37.42
CA SER A 7 -1.63 -24.67 -38.15
C SER A 7 -0.10 -24.66 -38.33
N LEU A 8 0.64 -25.41 -37.52
CA LEU A 8 2.07 -25.68 -37.69
C LEU A 8 2.33 -26.94 -38.55
N ALA A 9 1.29 -27.72 -38.83
CA ALA A 9 1.39 -28.86 -39.72
C ALA A 9 1.46 -28.38 -41.18
N TRP A 10 2.67 -28.48 -41.73
CA TRP A 10 2.94 -28.59 -43.16
C TRP A 10 3.02 -27.28 -43.95
N CYS A 11 4.00 -26.45 -43.60
CA CYS A 11 4.46 -25.41 -44.50
C CYS A 11 5.65 -25.89 -45.35
N LYS A 12 5.68 -25.48 -46.63
CA LYS A 12 6.76 -25.78 -47.60
C LYS A 12 8.14 -25.51 -46.96
N THR A 13 9.17 -26.23 -47.38
CA THR A 13 10.56 -26.14 -46.86
C THR A 13 11.05 -24.69 -46.69
N HIS A 14 10.67 -23.80 -47.60
CA HIS A 14 10.98 -22.36 -47.52
C HIS A 14 10.36 -21.63 -46.32
N HIS A 15 9.16 -21.99 -45.87
CA HIS A 15 8.52 -21.34 -44.73
C HIS A 15 9.09 -21.82 -43.38
N LYS A 16 9.52 -23.09 -43.31
CA LYS A 16 10.25 -23.61 -42.14
C LYS A 16 11.60 -22.90 -41.98
N GLN A 17 12.30 -22.67 -43.09
CA GLN A 17 13.54 -21.91 -43.13
C GLN A 17 13.34 -20.48 -42.62
N THR A 18 12.31 -19.77 -43.09
CA THR A 18 12.05 -18.39 -42.64
C THR A 18 11.70 -18.30 -41.16
N ILE A 19 10.90 -19.23 -40.60
CA ILE A 19 10.55 -19.25 -39.18
C ILE A 19 11.77 -19.56 -38.30
N SER A 20 12.56 -20.56 -38.69
CA SER A 20 13.75 -20.94 -37.93
C SER A 20 14.79 -19.81 -37.92
N MET A 21 15.06 -19.20 -39.08
CA MET A 21 15.98 -18.08 -39.17
C MET A 21 15.48 -16.87 -38.38
N SER A 22 14.20 -16.50 -38.49
CA SER A 22 13.68 -15.35 -37.74
C SER A 22 13.71 -15.59 -36.23
N ALA A 23 13.34 -16.79 -35.77
CA ALA A 23 13.39 -17.15 -34.35
C ALA A 23 14.82 -17.10 -33.79
N ILE A 24 15.80 -17.64 -34.52
CA ILE A 24 17.21 -17.62 -34.11
C ILE A 24 17.76 -16.19 -34.10
N ILE A 25 17.46 -15.40 -35.13
CA ILE A 25 17.90 -13.99 -35.19
C ILE A 25 17.33 -13.20 -34.01
N VAL A 26 16.03 -13.31 -33.74
CA VAL A 26 15.39 -12.62 -32.61
C VAL A 26 15.97 -13.11 -31.28
N ALA A 27 16.22 -14.41 -31.12
CA ALA A 27 16.87 -14.96 -29.94
C ALA A 27 18.26 -14.37 -29.71
N VAL A 28 19.11 -14.33 -30.75
CA VAL A 28 20.46 -13.74 -30.66
C VAL A 28 20.39 -12.26 -30.31
N VAL A 29 19.49 -11.50 -30.94
CA VAL A 29 19.28 -10.08 -30.62
C VAL A 29 18.89 -9.89 -29.16
N LEU A 30 17.92 -10.66 -28.65
CA LEU A 30 17.51 -10.59 -27.24
C LEU A 30 18.62 -11.01 -26.27
N LEU A 31 19.51 -11.94 -26.64
CA LEU A 31 20.68 -12.31 -25.83
C LEU A 31 21.75 -11.21 -25.83
N MET A 32 21.94 -10.50 -26.94
CA MET A 32 22.89 -9.38 -27.02
C MET A 32 22.34 -8.11 -26.35
N PHE A 33 21.02 -7.94 -26.31
CA PHE A 33 20.32 -6.83 -25.67
C PHE A 33 19.31 -7.36 -24.63
N PRO A 34 19.79 -7.86 -23.47
CA PRO A 34 18.98 -8.60 -22.50
C PRO A 34 17.98 -7.75 -21.69
N ALA A 35 17.82 -6.47 -22.02
CA ALA A 35 16.94 -5.56 -21.31
C ALA A 35 16.29 -4.53 -22.25
N PRO A 36 15.51 -4.97 -23.25
CA PRO A 36 14.82 -4.04 -24.13
C PRO A 36 13.68 -3.36 -23.33
N ARG A 37 13.72 -2.03 -23.26
CA ARG A 37 12.63 -1.23 -22.68
C ARG A 37 11.46 -1.16 -23.65
N VAL A 38 10.25 -1.35 -23.14
CA VAL A 38 9.02 -0.86 -23.76
C VAL A 38 8.88 0.60 -23.35
N PRO A 39 9.29 1.58 -24.19
CA PRO A 39 9.74 2.89 -23.71
C PRO A 39 8.71 3.68 -22.90
N VAL A 40 7.41 3.50 -23.17
CA VAL A 40 6.35 4.23 -22.46
C VAL A 40 5.88 3.45 -21.22
N ALA A 41 5.55 2.16 -21.40
CA ALA A 41 4.96 1.36 -20.34
C ALA A 41 5.94 1.06 -19.19
N ASP A 42 7.22 0.83 -19.50
CA ASP A 42 8.23 0.53 -18.49
C ASP A 42 8.62 1.76 -17.66
N THR A 43 8.64 2.95 -18.28
CA THR A 43 8.90 4.20 -17.57
C THR A 43 7.76 4.52 -16.60
N ILE A 44 6.51 4.45 -17.07
CA ILE A 44 5.33 4.63 -16.21
C ILE A 44 5.33 3.63 -15.06
N ALA A 45 5.66 2.36 -15.33
CA ALA A 45 5.71 1.34 -14.28
C ALA A 45 6.75 1.66 -13.20
N ASP A 46 7.97 2.00 -13.60
CA ASP A 46 9.05 2.30 -12.66
C ASP A 46 8.76 3.57 -11.85
N GLU A 47 8.25 4.62 -12.49
CA GLU A 47 7.84 5.87 -11.84
C GLU A 47 6.71 5.62 -10.83
N TYR A 48 5.62 4.98 -11.26
CA TYR A 48 4.47 4.69 -10.40
C TYR A 48 4.87 3.90 -9.14
N PHE A 49 5.62 2.80 -9.29
CA PHE A 49 6.01 2.00 -8.13
C PHE A 49 6.99 2.74 -7.22
N THR A 50 7.93 3.52 -7.77
CA THR A 50 8.90 4.30 -6.99
C THR A 50 8.20 5.39 -6.19
N GLU A 51 7.33 6.17 -6.84
CA GLU A 51 6.60 7.26 -6.22
C GLU A 51 5.60 6.74 -5.18
N SER A 52 4.85 5.68 -5.49
CA SER A 52 3.89 5.09 -4.55
C SER A 52 4.58 4.55 -3.28
N VAL A 53 5.75 3.92 -3.42
CA VAL A 53 6.57 3.48 -2.29
C VAL A 53 7.04 4.69 -1.46
N ALA A 54 7.54 5.74 -2.10
CA ALA A 54 8.01 6.94 -1.42
C ALA A 54 6.89 7.69 -0.69
N LEU A 55 5.72 7.84 -1.32
CA LEU A 55 4.54 8.46 -0.73
C LEU A 55 4.03 7.65 0.47
N THR A 56 3.92 6.33 0.34
CA THR A 56 3.47 5.46 1.45
C THR A 56 4.45 5.52 2.62
N ALA A 57 5.75 5.53 2.34
CA ALA A 57 6.80 5.65 3.35
C ALA A 57 6.76 7.00 4.07
N SER A 58 6.45 8.10 3.36
CA SER A 58 6.33 9.43 3.97
C SER A 58 5.16 9.48 4.96
N VAL A 59 3.99 8.97 4.59
CA VAL A 59 2.84 8.87 5.51
C VAL A 59 3.16 8.00 6.71
N TYR A 60 3.84 6.87 6.50
CA TYR A 60 4.27 6.00 7.61
C TYR A 60 5.22 6.71 8.57
N ALA A 61 6.15 7.51 8.05
CA ALA A 61 7.03 8.32 8.88
C ALA A 61 6.23 9.35 9.70
N THR A 62 5.23 10.01 9.11
CA THR A 62 4.31 10.90 9.85
C THR A 62 3.59 10.15 10.97
N CYS A 63 3.08 8.95 10.71
CA CYS A 63 2.43 8.12 11.74
C CYS A 63 3.39 7.79 12.90
N ARG A 64 4.66 7.49 12.60
CA ARG A 64 5.68 7.25 13.64
C ARG A 64 5.97 8.49 14.48
N VAL A 65 5.89 9.69 13.90
CA VAL A 65 5.98 10.94 14.65
C VAL A 65 4.77 11.10 15.57
N VAL A 66 3.55 10.89 15.06
CA VAL A 66 2.31 10.92 15.87
C VAL A 66 2.41 9.95 17.05
N ASN A 67 2.77 8.69 16.80
CA ASN A 67 2.89 7.65 17.83
C ASN A 67 3.88 8.05 18.94
N ARG A 68 4.97 8.75 18.60
CA ARG A 68 5.93 9.22 19.60
C ARG A 68 5.36 10.35 20.44
N VAL A 69 4.71 11.33 19.81
CA VAL A 69 4.08 12.45 20.53
C VAL A 69 2.98 11.93 21.45
N VAL A 70 2.16 11.01 20.96
CA VAL A 70 1.09 10.39 21.72
C VAL A 70 1.62 9.59 22.90
N SER A 71 2.64 8.74 22.68
CA SER A 71 3.25 7.95 23.75
C SER A 71 3.78 8.81 24.91
N VAL A 72 4.32 10.01 24.62
CA VAL A 72 4.77 10.94 25.67
C VAL A 72 3.57 11.58 26.37
N GLY A 73 2.53 11.96 25.62
CA GLY A 73 1.31 12.53 26.17
C GLY A 73 0.49 11.56 27.03
N LYS A 74 0.59 10.24 26.80
CA LYS A 74 -0.14 9.21 27.56
C LYS A 74 0.27 9.11 29.03
N ASP A 75 1.46 9.59 29.39
CA ASP A 75 1.91 9.66 30.78
C ASP A 75 1.30 10.85 31.55
N ALA A 76 0.51 11.70 30.89
CA ALA A 76 -0.09 12.88 31.48
C ALA A 76 -1.18 12.53 32.51
N SER A 77 -1.01 13.03 33.74
CA SER A 77 -2.01 12.93 34.80
C SER A 77 -2.11 14.23 35.59
N ILE A 78 -3.31 14.54 36.08
CA ILE A 78 -3.55 15.65 37.00
C ILE A 78 -3.69 15.08 38.40
N GLU A 79 -2.80 15.49 39.30
CA GLU A 79 -2.89 15.17 40.72
C GLU A 79 -3.72 16.22 41.45
N LEU A 80 -4.85 15.78 42.01
CA LEU A 80 -5.70 16.56 42.89
C LEU A 80 -5.33 16.22 44.33
N THR A 81 -5.19 17.22 45.20
CA THR A 81 -5.03 17.01 46.65
C THR A 81 -6.12 17.72 47.48
N PRO A 82 -7.43 17.47 47.21
CA PRO A 82 -8.49 18.02 48.04
C PRO A 82 -8.36 17.46 49.46
N PHE A 83 -8.32 18.35 50.46
CA PHE A 83 -8.21 17.99 51.88
C PHE A 83 -7.00 17.08 52.21
N GLY A 84 -5.92 17.13 51.42
CA GLY A 84 -4.75 16.28 51.60
C GLY A 84 -4.92 14.83 51.11
N VAL A 85 -6.05 14.50 50.46
CA VAL A 85 -6.25 13.20 49.79
C VAL A 85 -5.82 13.33 48.34
N GLY A 86 -4.76 12.62 47.95
CA GLY A 86 -4.29 12.56 46.56
C GLY A 86 -5.25 11.74 45.68
N ILE A 87 -5.82 12.36 44.65
CA ILE A 87 -6.60 11.71 43.58
C ILE A 87 -5.92 12.05 42.25
N ALA A 88 -5.44 11.05 41.52
CA ALA A 88 -4.87 11.24 40.18
C ALA A 88 -5.95 11.04 39.10
N ILE A 89 -6.09 11.99 38.19
CA ILE A 89 -6.93 11.90 36.99
C ILE A 89 -6.01 11.62 35.78
N PRO A 90 -6.11 10.45 35.14
CA PRO A 90 -5.28 10.11 33.97
C PRO A 90 -5.83 10.79 32.71
N ILE A 91 -5.31 11.96 32.36
CA ILE A 91 -5.74 12.69 31.15
C ILE A 91 -5.13 12.08 29.89
N GLY A 92 -4.01 11.36 30.02
CA GLY A 92 -3.35 10.66 28.92
C GLY A 92 -4.22 9.61 28.22
N GLU A 93 -5.21 9.02 28.91
CA GLU A 93 -6.18 8.09 28.30
C GLU A 93 -7.01 8.75 27.19
N MET A 94 -7.16 10.08 27.18
CA MET A 94 -7.86 10.80 26.11
C MET A 94 -7.12 10.73 24.76
N LEU A 95 -5.84 10.33 24.76
CA LEU A 95 -5.05 10.14 23.55
C LEU A 95 -5.15 8.71 22.99
N ASP A 96 -5.74 7.76 23.73
CA ASP A 96 -5.89 6.37 23.29
C ASP A 96 -6.55 6.23 21.91
N PRO A 97 -7.60 7.01 21.54
CA PRO A 97 -8.17 6.93 20.20
C PRO A 97 -7.18 7.31 19.09
N ILE A 98 -6.23 8.21 19.36
CA ILE A 98 -5.18 8.58 18.40
C ILE A 98 -4.16 7.46 18.33
N ASP A 99 -3.73 6.92 19.47
CA ASP A 99 -2.78 5.80 19.56
C ASP A 99 -3.28 4.60 18.75
N ASP A 100 -4.52 4.16 19.01
CA ASP A 100 -5.18 3.06 18.33
C ASP A 100 -5.27 3.29 16.80
N MET A 101 -5.68 4.49 16.38
CA MET A 101 -5.78 4.79 14.95
C MET A 101 -4.40 4.87 14.29
N THR A 102 -3.40 5.41 15.00
CA THR A 102 -2.03 5.51 14.50
C THR A 102 -1.41 4.14 14.34
N GLU A 103 -1.56 3.24 15.31
CA GLU A 103 -1.05 1.87 15.24
C GLU A 103 -1.72 1.09 14.08
N ARG A 104 -3.04 1.18 13.96
CA ARG A 104 -3.79 0.53 12.87
C ARG A 104 -3.37 1.07 11.50
N LEU A 105 -3.27 2.39 11.36
CA LEU A 105 -2.82 3.03 10.13
C LEU A 105 -1.38 2.61 9.80
N ALA A 106 -0.47 2.60 10.77
CA ALA A 106 0.91 2.17 10.56
C ALA A 106 0.98 0.72 10.05
N ASN A 107 0.16 -0.19 10.58
CA ASN A 107 0.09 -1.57 10.10
C ASN A 107 -0.44 -1.68 8.66
N ILE A 108 -1.45 -0.88 8.30
CA ILE A 108 -1.96 -0.79 6.92
C ILE A 108 -0.84 -0.29 5.99
N LEU A 109 -0.13 0.78 6.37
CA LEU A 109 0.93 1.39 5.56
C LEU A 109 2.13 0.46 5.37
N VAL A 110 2.57 -0.26 6.41
CA VAL A 110 3.65 -1.25 6.29
C VAL A 110 3.26 -2.38 5.33
N THR A 111 2.00 -2.80 5.38
CA THR A 111 1.46 -3.82 4.47
C THR A 111 1.46 -3.31 3.02
N ALA A 112 0.94 -2.10 2.80
CA ALA A 112 0.92 -1.45 1.49
C ALA A 112 2.34 -1.25 0.93
N LEU A 113 3.24 -0.70 1.75
CA LEU A 113 4.65 -0.47 1.42
C LEU A 113 5.35 -1.76 1.01
N THR A 114 5.21 -2.82 1.82
CA THR A 114 5.81 -4.12 1.55
C THR A 114 5.28 -4.71 0.24
N SER A 115 3.98 -4.58 -0.01
CA SER A 115 3.37 -5.11 -1.22
C SER A 115 3.77 -4.34 -2.48
N LEU A 116 3.76 -3.01 -2.45
CA LEU A 116 4.25 -2.16 -3.55
C LEU A 116 5.73 -2.42 -3.84
N ALA A 117 6.57 -2.49 -2.81
CA ALA A 117 7.99 -2.81 -2.97
C ALA A 117 8.19 -4.21 -3.57
N THR A 118 7.40 -5.20 -3.15
CA THR A 118 7.42 -6.56 -3.73
C THR A 118 7.04 -6.54 -5.21
N GLN A 119 6.01 -5.78 -5.58
CA GLN A 119 5.62 -5.64 -6.99
C GLN A 119 6.71 -4.94 -7.80
N LYS A 120 7.37 -3.92 -7.25
CA LYS A 120 8.52 -3.27 -7.89
C LYS A 120 9.65 -4.25 -8.16
N VAL A 121 10.04 -5.04 -7.16
CA VAL A 121 11.07 -6.08 -7.32
C VAL A 121 10.64 -7.11 -8.35
N PHE A 122 9.36 -7.54 -8.33
CA PHE A 122 8.84 -8.46 -9.33
C PHE A 122 8.92 -7.87 -10.75
N TYR A 123 8.60 -6.58 -10.92
CA TYR A 123 8.76 -5.85 -12.17
C TYR A 123 10.21 -5.83 -12.63
N GLU A 124 11.17 -5.44 -11.78
CA GLU A 124 12.61 -5.39 -12.09
C GLU A 124 13.18 -6.78 -12.45
N VAL A 125 12.76 -7.83 -11.73
CA VAL A 125 13.13 -9.22 -12.05
C VAL A 125 12.52 -9.62 -13.39
N SER A 126 11.25 -9.31 -13.65
CA SER A 126 10.61 -9.62 -14.93
C SER A 126 11.30 -8.89 -16.09
N TYR A 127 11.71 -7.63 -15.88
CA TYR A 127 12.39 -6.78 -16.85
C TYR A 127 13.67 -7.41 -17.38
N THR A 128 14.46 -8.02 -16.49
CA THR A 128 15.73 -8.67 -16.83
C THR A 128 15.56 -10.13 -17.27
N LEU A 129 14.68 -10.88 -16.61
CA LEU A 129 14.58 -12.33 -16.80
C LEU A 129 13.71 -12.72 -18.00
N ALA A 130 12.61 -12.00 -18.26
CA ALA A 130 11.69 -12.33 -19.35
C ALA A 130 12.35 -12.36 -20.74
N PRO A 131 13.14 -11.34 -21.17
CA PRO A 131 13.78 -11.38 -22.49
C PRO A 131 14.76 -12.55 -22.63
N LEU A 132 15.49 -12.91 -21.57
CA LEU A 132 16.39 -14.07 -21.56
C LEU A 132 15.63 -15.39 -21.74
N LEU A 133 14.53 -15.57 -21.01
CA LEU A 133 13.68 -16.76 -21.13
C LEU A 133 13.05 -16.87 -22.53
N VAL A 134 12.55 -15.75 -23.06
CA VAL A 134 12.00 -15.69 -24.42
C VAL A 134 13.08 -16.03 -25.45
N ALA A 135 14.29 -15.50 -25.30
CA ALA A 135 15.40 -15.78 -26.20
C ALA A 135 15.77 -17.28 -26.22
N TYR A 136 15.90 -17.91 -25.05
CA TYR A 136 16.17 -19.34 -24.96
C TYR A 136 15.05 -20.17 -25.59
N CYS A 137 13.79 -19.82 -25.31
CA CYS A 137 12.64 -20.51 -25.89
C CYS A 137 12.59 -20.35 -27.43
N LEU A 138 12.88 -19.16 -27.96
CA LEU A 138 12.95 -18.92 -29.40
C LEU A 138 14.09 -19.68 -30.07
N PHE A 139 15.25 -19.79 -29.41
CA PHE A 139 16.36 -20.60 -29.89
C PHE A 139 15.97 -22.08 -29.97
N VAL A 140 15.33 -22.62 -28.93
CA VAL A 140 14.80 -23.99 -28.89
C VAL A 140 13.79 -24.21 -30.03
N VAL A 141 12.82 -23.30 -30.21
CA VAL A 141 11.85 -23.35 -31.34
C VAL A 141 12.57 -23.36 -32.69
N GLY A 142 13.57 -22.49 -32.87
CA GLY A 142 14.36 -22.40 -34.09
C GLY A 142 15.05 -23.70 -34.46
N LEU A 143 15.54 -24.47 -33.47
CA LEU A 143 16.14 -25.79 -33.68
C LEU A 143 15.09 -26.89 -33.93
N LEU A 144 14.01 -26.91 -33.15
CA LEU A 144 13.01 -27.99 -33.20
C LEU A 144 12.18 -28.00 -34.48
N VAL A 145 12.04 -26.87 -35.18
CA VAL A 145 11.30 -26.77 -36.46
C VAL A 145 11.82 -27.73 -37.55
N TRP A 146 13.09 -28.13 -37.46
CA TRP A 146 13.74 -29.04 -38.41
C TRP A 146 13.48 -30.51 -38.13
N ILE A 147 12.99 -30.86 -36.94
CA ILE A 147 12.79 -32.24 -36.51
C ILE A 147 11.35 -32.67 -36.87
N PRO A 148 11.15 -33.62 -37.80
CA PRO A 148 9.81 -34.01 -38.28
C PRO A 148 9.01 -34.89 -37.28
N HIS A 149 9.50 -35.06 -36.05
CA HIS A 149 8.94 -35.98 -35.06
C HIS A 149 7.73 -35.38 -34.33
N ASN A 150 6.69 -36.20 -34.09
CA ASN A 150 5.47 -35.78 -33.36
C ASN A 150 5.76 -35.18 -31.98
N ILE A 151 6.81 -35.65 -31.29
CA ILE A 151 7.24 -35.08 -30.00
C ILE A 151 7.81 -33.67 -30.19
N ALA A 152 8.60 -33.42 -31.24
CA ALA A 152 9.18 -32.10 -31.48
C ALA A 152 8.11 -31.04 -31.75
N GLN A 153 7.03 -31.42 -32.45
CA GLN A 153 5.87 -30.55 -32.66
C GLN A 153 5.14 -30.21 -31.35
N ARG A 154 4.95 -31.20 -30.46
CA ARG A 154 4.37 -30.95 -29.12
C ARG A 154 5.25 -30.04 -28.28
N VAL A 155 6.56 -30.29 -28.24
CA VAL A 155 7.50 -29.44 -27.48
C VAL A 155 7.47 -28.01 -28.02
N CYS A 156 7.52 -27.82 -29.34
CA CYS A 156 7.40 -26.50 -29.95
C CYS A 156 6.11 -25.77 -29.55
N ALA A 157 4.96 -26.45 -29.57
CA ALA A 157 3.68 -25.88 -29.15
C ALA A 157 3.69 -25.46 -27.67
N VAL A 158 4.24 -26.30 -26.78
CA VAL A 158 4.39 -25.96 -25.35
C VAL A 158 5.36 -24.80 -25.17
N THR A 159 6.48 -24.77 -25.89
CA THR A 159 7.46 -23.68 -25.80
C THR A 159 6.84 -22.34 -26.23
N VAL A 160 6.02 -22.31 -27.28
CA VAL A 160 5.29 -21.09 -27.68
C VAL A 160 4.31 -20.65 -26.60
N GLN A 161 3.59 -21.58 -25.96
CA GLN A 161 2.72 -21.26 -24.82
C GLN A 161 3.49 -20.67 -23.65
N VAL A 162 4.68 -21.20 -23.35
CA VAL A 162 5.58 -20.67 -22.32
C VAL A 162 6.08 -19.27 -22.68
N ILE A 163 6.49 -19.02 -23.93
CA ILE A 163 6.87 -17.68 -24.40
C ILE A 163 5.75 -16.67 -24.14
N VAL A 164 4.53 -17.03 -24.55
CA VAL A 164 3.36 -16.18 -24.37
C VAL A 164 3.09 -15.91 -22.88
N LEU A 165 3.16 -16.93 -22.03
CA LEU A 165 2.99 -16.77 -20.59
C LEU A 165 4.06 -15.84 -19.98
N VAL A 166 5.33 -16.02 -20.37
CA VAL A 166 6.43 -15.15 -19.91
C VAL A 166 6.20 -13.70 -20.33
N LEU A 167 5.73 -13.46 -21.56
CA LEU A 167 5.39 -12.13 -22.04
C LEU A 167 4.20 -11.52 -21.27
N VAL A 168 3.19 -12.32 -20.93
CA VAL A 168 2.08 -11.87 -20.07
C VAL A 168 2.59 -11.49 -18.68
N CYS A 169 3.41 -12.35 -18.05
CA CYS A 169 4.03 -12.08 -16.76
C CYS A 169 4.94 -10.84 -16.78
N ARG A 170 5.54 -10.51 -17.93
CA ARG A 170 6.37 -9.31 -18.10
C ARG A 170 5.56 -8.01 -18.20
N LEU A 171 4.38 -8.08 -18.80
CA LEU A 171 3.62 -6.90 -19.20
C LEU A 171 2.43 -6.60 -18.28
N PHE A 172 1.96 -7.54 -17.45
CA PHE A 172 0.79 -7.27 -16.60
C PHE A 172 1.05 -6.18 -15.55
N LEU A 173 2.25 -6.08 -14.99
CA LEU A 173 2.59 -4.99 -14.05
C LEU A 173 2.71 -3.64 -14.75
N PRO A 174 3.40 -3.49 -15.90
CA PRO A 174 3.36 -2.25 -16.68
C PRO A 174 1.94 -1.82 -17.07
N VAL A 175 1.10 -2.78 -17.51
CA VAL A 175 -0.30 -2.49 -17.83
C VAL A 175 -1.06 -2.05 -16.56
N SER A 176 -0.87 -2.73 -15.43
CA SER A 176 -1.49 -2.33 -14.17
C SER A 176 -1.03 -0.96 -13.69
N ALA A 177 0.25 -0.64 -13.85
CA ALA A 177 0.83 0.62 -13.38
C ALA A 177 0.26 1.83 -14.13
N THR A 178 0.04 1.72 -15.45
CA THR A 178 -0.61 2.80 -16.22
C THR A 178 -2.03 3.11 -15.73
N MET A 179 -2.80 2.06 -15.39
CA MET A 179 -4.12 2.23 -14.78
C MET A 179 -4.01 2.80 -13.36
N ASN A 180 -3.05 2.31 -12.58
CA ASN A 180 -2.85 2.75 -11.22
C ASN A 180 -2.45 4.23 -11.15
N GLU A 181 -1.54 4.70 -12.00
CA GLU A 181 -1.10 6.10 -12.08
C GLU A 181 -2.29 7.05 -12.32
N THR A 182 -3.18 6.67 -13.25
CA THR A 182 -4.39 7.46 -13.54
C THR A 182 -5.30 7.55 -12.30
N ILE A 183 -5.49 6.44 -11.59
CA ILE A 183 -6.33 6.40 -10.38
C ILE A 183 -5.66 7.17 -9.23
N GLN A 184 -4.33 7.05 -9.11
CA GLN A 184 -3.54 7.69 -8.07
C GLN A 184 -3.65 9.22 -8.18
N THR A 185 -3.34 9.75 -9.35
CA THR A 185 -3.35 11.20 -9.63
C THR A 185 -4.75 11.81 -9.60
N SER A 186 -5.77 11.10 -10.09
CA SER A 186 -7.13 11.64 -10.16
C SER A 186 -7.91 11.53 -8.85
N PHE A 187 -7.64 10.51 -8.02
CA PHE A 187 -8.47 10.21 -6.84
C PHE A 187 -7.71 10.31 -5.51
N PHE A 188 -6.48 9.80 -5.43
CA PHE A 188 -5.79 9.60 -4.16
C PHE A 188 -4.88 10.76 -3.77
N ASP A 189 -4.04 11.27 -4.67
CA ASP A 189 -2.96 12.21 -4.31
C ASP A 189 -3.48 13.45 -3.57
N ALA A 190 -4.47 14.13 -4.15
CA ALA A 190 -5.04 15.33 -3.54
C ALA A 190 -5.65 15.06 -2.14
N ARG A 191 -6.24 13.88 -1.93
CA ARG A 191 -6.88 13.51 -0.65
C ARG A 191 -5.86 13.10 0.40
N ILE A 192 -4.84 12.35 0.00
CA ILE A 192 -3.73 11.95 0.88
C ILE A 192 -2.97 13.19 1.34
N SER A 193 -2.60 14.08 0.41
CA SER A 193 -1.91 15.33 0.76
C SER A 193 -2.75 16.26 1.63
N ALA A 194 -4.05 16.38 1.36
CA ALA A 194 -4.96 17.17 2.20
C ALA A 194 -5.03 16.61 3.64
N ALA A 195 -5.20 15.30 3.79
CA ALA A 195 -5.24 14.67 5.11
C ALA A 195 -3.88 14.82 5.83
N GLN A 196 -2.74 14.60 5.16
CA GLN A 196 -1.42 14.82 5.76
C GLN A 196 -1.21 16.26 6.24
N SER A 197 -1.59 17.25 5.41
CA SER A 197 -1.44 18.66 5.75
C SER A 197 -2.31 19.08 6.94
N GLU A 198 -3.42 18.38 7.20
CA GLU A 198 -4.28 18.62 8.36
C GLU A 198 -3.68 18.03 9.65
N LEU A 199 -2.86 16.96 9.57
CA LEU A 199 -2.20 16.39 10.76
C LEU A 199 -1.14 17.33 11.35
N GLU A 200 -0.27 17.91 10.52
CA GLU A 200 0.94 18.63 10.97
C GLU A 200 0.67 19.71 12.05
N PRO A 201 -0.22 20.70 11.83
CA PRO A 201 -0.45 21.75 12.83
C PRO A 201 -1.09 21.21 14.12
N ASN A 202 -1.89 20.15 14.02
CA ASN A 202 -2.55 19.54 15.18
C ASN A 202 -1.56 18.73 16.04
N ILE A 203 -0.57 18.09 15.42
CA ILE A 203 0.53 17.42 16.13
C ILE A 203 1.34 18.43 16.93
N ASP A 204 1.66 19.58 16.35
CA ASP A 204 2.43 20.62 17.04
C ASP A 204 1.62 21.26 18.18
N ALA A 205 0.30 21.45 17.97
CA ALA A 205 -0.59 21.89 19.04
C ALA A 205 -0.63 20.91 20.21
N LEU A 206 -0.59 19.59 19.95
CA LEU A 206 -0.58 18.55 20.98
C LEU A 206 0.74 18.56 21.80
N LYS A 207 1.89 18.78 21.14
CA LYS A 207 3.19 18.90 21.83
C LYS A 207 3.24 20.09 22.79
N ALA A 208 2.56 21.17 22.45
CA ALA A 208 2.57 22.41 23.22
C ALA A 208 1.66 22.39 24.45
N ILE A 209 0.90 21.30 24.68
CA ILE A 209 0.02 21.22 25.84
C ILE A 209 0.83 20.84 27.08
N GLU A 210 1.34 21.86 27.79
CA GLU A 210 1.94 21.69 29.11
C GLU A 210 0.87 21.86 30.21
N ILE A 211 0.36 20.75 30.74
CA ILE A 211 -0.75 20.76 31.73
C ILE A 211 -0.40 21.53 33.01
N TYR A 212 0.86 21.51 33.43
CA TYR A 212 1.30 22.07 34.72
C TYR A 212 1.29 23.60 34.78
N GLU A 213 1.37 24.30 33.64
CA GLU A 213 1.41 25.78 33.62
C GLU A 213 0.00 26.40 33.77
N TYR A 214 -1.07 25.66 33.48
CA TYR A 214 -2.45 26.17 33.46
C TYR A 214 -3.20 26.09 34.79
N MET A 215 -2.59 25.52 35.83
CA MET A 215 -3.29 25.22 37.08
C MET A 215 -3.15 26.33 38.13
N PRO A 216 -4.28 26.84 38.69
CA PRO A 216 -4.24 27.81 39.76
C PRO A 216 -3.44 27.28 40.96
N LYS A 217 -2.51 28.09 41.48
CA LYS A 217 -1.82 27.80 42.75
C LYS A 217 -2.63 28.35 43.91
N TRP A 218 -2.75 27.56 44.97
CA TRP A 218 -3.41 28.01 46.20
C TRP A 218 -2.63 29.19 46.80
N SER A 219 -3.36 30.19 47.30
CA SER A 219 -2.77 31.37 47.94
C SER A 219 -2.13 31.00 49.27
N ASP A 220 -0.93 31.51 49.51
CA ASP A 220 -0.21 31.48 50.79
C ASP A 220 -0.71 32.55 51.78
N ALA A 221 -1.92 33.09 51.57
CA ALA A 221 -2.55 34.04 52.47
C ALA A 221 -2.76 33.46 53.88
N THR A 222 -2.38 34.25 54.88
CA THR A 222 -2.61 33.95 56.29
C THR A 222 -3.95 34.53 56.71
N TYR A 223 -4.83 33.70 57.28
CA TYR A 223 -6.15 34.09 57.73
C TYR A 223 -6.15 34.27 59.26
N ASP A 224 -6.09 35.51 59.74
CA ASP A 224 -6.03 35.85 61.17
C ASP A 224 -7.36 36.42 61.71
N GLY A 225 -7.59 36.26 63.02
CA GLY A 225 -8.75 36.84 63.72
C GLY A 225 -10.02 35.99 63.73
N LEU A 226 -11.10 36.53 64.34
CA LEU A 226 -12.38 35.82 64.54
C LEU A 226 -13.09 35.46 63.21
N TRP A 227 -12.86 36.24 62.15
CA TRP A 227 -13.44 36.04 60.82
C TRP A 227 -12.56 35.22 59.87
N GLY A 228 -11.28 34.98 60.22
CA GLY A 228 -10.32 34.24 59.39
C GLY A 228 -10.82 32.88 58.89
N PRO A 229 -11.49 32.04 59.71
CA PRO A 229 -12.06 30.78 59.23
C PRO A 229 -13.14 30.93 58.16
N VAL A 230 -13.91 32.03 58.18
CA VAL A 230 -14.98 32.29 57.20
C VAL A 230 -14.38 32.76 55.88
N GLU A 231 -13.38 33.64 55.93
CA GLU A 231 -12.64 34.11 54.75
C GLU A 231 -11.89 32.96 54.07
N PHE A 232 -11.23 32.10 54.85
CA PHE A 232 -10.58 30.89 54.34
C PHE A 232 -11.56 30.00 53.56
N VAL A 233 -12.73 29.72 54.11
CA VAL A 233 -13.73 28.87 53.43
C VAL A 233 -14.23 29.54 52.14
N GLY A 234 -14.45 30.86 52.17
CA GLY A 234 -14.86 31.63 50.98
C GLY A 234 -13.83 31.53 49.86
N ASP A 235 -12.57 31.87 50.14
CA ASP A 235 -11.47 31.83 49.17
C ASP A 235 -11.18 30.40 48.70
N TYR A 236 -11.32 29.42 49.59
CA TYR A 236 -11.17 28.00 49.26
C TYR A 236 -12.23 27.52 48.27
N ILE A 237 -13.49 27.93 48.45
CA ILE A 237 -14.57 27.59 47.53
C ILE A 237 -14.34 28.25 46.16
N VAL A 238 -13.97 29.53 46.14
CA VAL A 238 -13.69 30.27 44.89
C VAL A 238 -12.51 29.65 44.14
N PHE A 239 -11.43 29.34 44.84
CA PHE A 239 -10.28 28.65 44.27
C PHE A 239 -10.64 27.28 43.73
N THR A 240 -11.35 26.47 44.52
CA THR A 240 -11.76 25.11 44.10
C THR A 240 -12.63 25.18 42.85
N PHE A 241 -13.56 26.13 42.78
CA PHE A 241 -14.38 26.35 41.58
C PHE A 241 -13.52 26.74 40.38
N SER A 242 -12.61 27.71 40.53
CA SER A 242 -11.68 28.13 39.48
C SER A 242 -10.80 26.97 38.98
N TYR A 243 -10.23 26.19 39.91
CA TYR A 243 -9.39 25.04 39.62
C TYR A 243 -10.14 23.95 38.85
N ILE A 244 -11.38 23.61 39.27
CA ILE A 244 -12.23 22.66 38.55
C ILE A 244 -12.57 23.17 37.13
N THR A 245 -12.89 24.46 36.97
CA THR A 245 -13.17 25.01 35.63
C THR A 245 -11.96 24.92 34.71
N LYS A 246 -10.74 25.14 35.23
CA LYS A 246 -9.51 24.99 34.45
C LYS A 246 -9.23 23.55 34.05
N ILE A 247 -9.51 22.58 34.91
CA ILE A 247 -9.44 21.16 34.54
C ILE A 247 -10.40 20.86 33.39
N ILE A 248 -11.64 21.35 33.46
CA ILE A 248 -12.63 21.15 32.40
C ILE A 248 -12.14 21.78 31.08
N ASP A 249 -11.56 22.98 31.12
CA ASP A 249 -10.96 23.63 29.93
C ASP A 249 -9.85 22.76 29.31
N VAL A 250 -8.95 22.21 30.14
CA VAL A 250 -7.86 21.32 29.69
C VAL A 250 -8.43 20.04 29.07
N ILE A 251 -9.39 19.37 29.73
CA ILE A 251 -10.05 18.16 29.21
C ILE A 251 -10.73 18.44 27.87
N MET A 252 -11.44 19.57 27.74
CA MET A 252 -12.07 19.96 26.48
C MET A 252 -11.05 20.26 25.38
N LEU A 253 -9.93 20.91 25.72
CA LEU A 253 -8.82 21.16 24.79
C LEU A 253 -8.21 19.85 24.28
N PHE A 254 -7.90 18.93 25.20
CA PHE A 254 -7.40 17.59 24.85
C PHE A 254 -8.39 16.85 23.96
N GLY A 255 -9.68 16.80 24.33
CA GLY A 255 -10.70 16.12 23.54
C GLY A 255 -10.87 16.70 22.13
N LYS A 256 -10.82 18.04 21.99
CA LYS A 256 -10.86 18.69 20.67
C LYS A 256 -9.66 18.33 19.81
N GLN A 257 -8.47 18.28 20.40
CA GLN A 257 -7.22 18.00 19.70
C GLN A 257 -7.14 16.53 19.31
N THR A 258 -7.58 15.63 20.19
CA THR A 258 -7.76 14.21 19.88
C THR A 258 -8.62 14.05 18.64
N LEU A 259 -9.81 14.67 18.60
CA LEU A 259 -10.70 14.57 17.45
C LEU A 259 -10.08 15.13 16.16
N ALA A 260 -9.38 16.27 16.25
CA ALA A 260 -8.72 16.92 15.12
C ALA A 260 -7.56 16.11 14.52
N ILE A 261 -6.93 15.22 15.29
CA ILE A 261 -5.89 14.29 14.80
C ILE A 261 -6.49 12.96 14.35
N THR A 262 -7.48 12.45 15.09
CA THR A 262 -8.14 11.17 14.78
C THR A 262 -8.84 11.22 13.41
N ALA A 263 -9.50 12.33 13.06
CA ALA A 263 -10.23 12.43 11.79
C ALA A 263 -9.31 12.29 10.55
N PRO A 264 -8.20 13.05 10.45
CA PRO A 264 -7.24 12.86 9.37
C PRO A 264 -6.55 11.48 9.35
N LEU A 265 -6.22 10.90 10.51
CA LEU A 265 -5.70 9.52 10.60
C LEU A 265 -6.70 8.49 10.07
N LEU A 266 -7.98 8.66 10.39
CA LEU A 266 -9.05 7.81 9.90
C LEU A 266 -9.23 7.98 8.38
N GLU A 267 -9.13 9.21 7.85
CA GLU A 267 -9.18 9.47 6.41
C GLU A 267 -8.02 8.76 5.68
N LEU A 268 -6.79 8.92 6.17
CA LEU A 268 -5.62 8.21 5.63
C LEU A 268 -5.82 6.69 5.67
N SER A 269 -6.35 6.16 6.77
CA SER A 269 -6.64 4.72 6.90
C SER A 269 -7.59 4.23 5.83
N LYS A 270 -8.70 4.94 5.60
CA LYS A 270 -9.67 4.60 4.54
C LYS A 270 -9.03 4.65 3.16
N LEU A 271 -8.27 5.70 2.87
CA LEU A 271 -7.61 5.89 1.58
C LEU A 271 -6.60 4.77 1.30
N TYR A 272 -5.72 4.45 2.25
CA TYR A 272 -4.70 3.42 2.04
C TYR A 272 -5.26 1.99 2.01
N VAL A 273 -6.35 1.71 2.76
CA VAL A 273 -7.08 0.44 2.60
C VAL A 273 -7.67 0.33 1.18
N ALA A 274 -8.34 1.38 0.71
CA ALA A 274 -8.92 1.38 -0.63
C ALA A 274 -7.84 1.27 -1.72
N GLN A 275 -6.74 2.01 -1.58
CA GLN A 275 -5.60 1.97 -2.48
C GLN A 275 -5.00 0.56 -2.53
N THR A 276 -4.78 -0.07 -1.38
CA THR A 276 -4.27 -1.44 -1.31
C THR A 276 -5.20 -2.44 -2.01
N VAL A 277 -6.50 -2.39 -1.73
CA VAL A 277 -7.44 -3.33 -2.36
C VAL A 277 -7.49 -3.11 -3.87
N ILE A 278 -7.59 -1.85 -4.33
CA ILE A 278 -7.79 -1.55 -5.75
C ILE A 278 -6.49 -1.72 -6.55
N GLN A 279 -5.41 -1.04 -6.15
CA GLN A 279 -4.18 -0.94 -6.95
C GLN A 279 -3.24 -2.12 -6.76
N ILE A 280 -3.22 -2.75 -5.58
CA ILE A 280 -2.27 -3.81 -5.25
C ILE A 280 -2.88 -5.20 -5.51
N ILE A 281 -4.18 -5.36 -5.32
CA ILE A 281 -4.87 -6.65 -5.49
C ILE A 281 -5.68 -6.69 -6.78
N VAL A 282 -6.68 -5.81 -6.93
CA VAL A 282 -7.65 -5.92 -8.03
C VAL A 282 -7.01 -5.66 -9.39
N LEU A 283 -6.26 -4.57 -9.54
CA LEU A 283 -5.75 -4.14 -10.84
C LEU A 283 -4.66 -5.06 -11.43
N PRO A 284 -3.68 -5.58 -10.66
CA PRO A 284 -2.73 -6.54 -11.19
C PRO A 284 -3.40 -7.85 -11.63
N ILE A 285 -4.35 -8.36 -10.85
CA ILE A 285 -5.12 -9.57 -11.19
C ILE A 285 -5.98 -9.33 -12.43
N ALA A 286 -6.67 -8.20 -12.49
CA ALA A 286 -7.49 -7.83 -13.65
C ALA A 286 -6.63 -7.66 -14.91
N SER A 287 -5.47 -7.01 -14.81
CA SER A 287 -4.52 -6.82 -15.90
C SER A 287 -4.03 -8.17 -16.43
N PHE A 288 -3.62 -9.07 -15.54
CA PHE A 288 -3.22 -10.43 -15.91
C PHE A 288 -4.35 -11.20 -16.62
N TYR A 289 -5.56 -11.16 -16.05
CA TYR A 289 -6.74 -11.83 -16.63
C TYR A 289 -7.09 -11.30 -18.02
N VAL A 290 -7.16 -9.97 -18.19
CA VAL A 290 -7.48 -9.31 -19.47
C VAL A 290 -6.43 -9.66 -20.51
N MET A 291 -5.14 -9.62 -20.15
CA MET A 291 -4.06 -10.00 -21.05
C MET A 291 -4.14 -11.46 -21.48
N MET A 292 -4.38 -12.39 -20.56
CA MET A 292 -4.58 -13.81 -20.89
C MET A 292 -5.77 -14.04 -21.82
N LYS A 293 -6.88 -13.32 -21.58
CA LYS A 293 -8.06 -13.39 -22.45
C LYS A 293 -7.78 -12.84 -23.85
N LEU A 294 -7.04 -11.73 -23.94
CA LEU A 294 -6.65 -11.11 -25.20
C LEU A 294 -5.72 -12.04 -25.99
N VAL A 295 -4.74 -12.65 -25.33
CA VAL A 295 -3.88 -13.69 -25.91
C VAL A 295 -4.69 -14.86 -26.47
N ASN A 296 -5.63 -15.41 -25.68
CA ASN A 296 -6.47 -16.51 -26.13
C ASN A 296 -7.37 -16.12 -27.32
N ALA A 297 -7.83 -14.87 -27.37
CA ALA A 297 -8.61 -14.36 -28.50
C ALA A 297 -7.76 -14.17 -29.77
N LEU A 298 -6.55 -13.63 -29.65
CA LEU A 298 -5.65 -13.37 -30.78
C LEU A 298 -5.03 -14.65 -31.35
N PHE A 299 -4.58 -15.56 -30.49
CA PHE A 299 -3.84 -16.76 -30.89
C PHE A 299 -4.71 -18.03 -30.93
N GLN A 300 -6.02 -17.92 -30.67
CA GLN A 300 -6.96 -19.04 -30.55
C GLN A 300 -6.47 -20.14 -29.59
N THR A 301 -5.69 -19.77 -28.58
CA THR A 301 -5.12 -20.70 -27.61
C THR A 301 -6.16 -21.08 -26.54
N ARG A 302 -5.99 -22.28 -25.95
CA ARG A 302 -6.78 -22.75 -24.80
C ARG A 302 -5.96 -22.70 -23.51
N LEU A 303 -5.23 -21.60 -23.27
CA LEU A 303 -4.51 -21.46 -22.01
C LEU A 303 -5.51 -21.36 -20.86
N PRO A 304 -5.34 -22.13 -19.77
CA PRO A 304 -6.27 -22.10 -18.65
C PRO A 304 -6.26 -20.72 -18.00
N VAL A 305 -7.43 -20.07 -17.98
CA VAL A 305 -7.63 -18.75 -17.35
C VAL A 305 -7.94 -18.90 -15.86
N ILE A 306 -8.47 -20.07 -15.47
CA ILE A 306 -8.79 -20.50 -14.10
C ILE A 306 -8.46 -21.99 -14.05
N VAL A 307 -7.80 -22.46 -12.98
CA VAL A 307 -7.59 -23.89 -12.72
C VAL A 307 -8.97 -24.52 -12.58
N LYS A 308 -9.42 -25.29 -13.59
CA LYS A 308 -10.68 -26.02 -13.49
C LYS A 308 -10.52 -27.12 -12.45
N ASP A 309 -11.49 -27.19 -11.53
CA ASP A 309 -11.59 -28.27 -10.55
C ASP A 309 -11.68 -29.63 -11.28
N PRO A 310 -10.71 -30.55 -11.06
CA PRO A 310 -10.69 -31.86 -11.70
C PRO A 310 -11.92 -32.73 -11.36
N LEU A 311 -12.70 -32.39 -10.34
CA LEU A 311 -13.89 -33.15 -9.94
C LEU A 311 -15.13 -32.90 -10.82
N SER A 312 -15.12 -31.88 -11.69
CA SER A 312 -16.27 -31.60 -12.57
C SER A 312 -16.38 -32.51 -13.80
N GLN A 313 -15.40 -33.40 -14.05
CA GLN A 313 -15.40 -34.29 -15.22
C GLN A 313 -15.94 -35.70 -14.96
N ASN A 314 -16.27 -36.06 -13.72
CA ASN A 314 -16.88 -37.34 -13.37
C ASN A 314 -18.36 -37.13 -13.00
N LYS A 315 -19.20 -36.87 -14.00
CA LYS A 315 -20.63 -37.13 -13.87
C LYS A 315 -21.01 -38.12 -14.98
N PRO A 316 -21.24 -39.40 -14.67
CA PRO A 316 -21.73 -40.34 -15.65
C PRO A 316 -23.20 -39.99 -15.98
N ASP A 317 -23.51 -40.03 -17.28
CA ASP A 317 -24.87 -39.99 -17.83
C ASP A 317 -25.69 -41.21 -17.39
#